data_AF-A0A743Z8S6-F1
#
_entry.id   AF-A0A743Z8S6-F1
#
_cell.length_a   1.000
_cell.length_b   1.000
_cell.length_c   1.000
_cell.angle_alpha   90.00
_cell.angle_beta   90.00
_cell.angle_gamma   90.00
#
_symmetry.space_group_name_H-M   'P 1'
#
loop_
_entity.id
_entity.type
_entity.pdbx_description
1 polymer ?
#
loop_
_entity_poly.entity_id
_entity_poly.type
_entity_poly.pdbx_seq_one_letter_code
_entity_poly.pdbx_strand_id
1 'polypeptide(L)'
;AMDVFHRRPVINLVSGGGEGTLHFPWPAVTSADEPAPPVPVQLMRVVSWFQAHQVTLALTAVNEEPGMPGDDGTPPPVQDWQEYTFTLKDDRLPESLAGPADGRGIRISKVVFTLSGDSRLTYETEGHIYAGKK
;
A
#
# COMPACT_ATOMS: atom_id res chain seq x y z
N ALA A 1 4.42 22.70 -8.70
CA ALA A 1 3.43 22.16 -7.75
C ALA A 1 4.01 20.89 -7.15
N MET A 2 3.71 20.57 -5.90
CA MET A 2 4.12 19.27 -5.35
C MET A 2 3.25 18.21 -5.99
N ASP A 3 3.79 17.50 -6.98
CA ASP A 3 3.12 16.40 -7.67
C ASP A 3 3.76 15.09 -7.20
N VAL A 4 2.94 14.17 -6.71
CA VAL A 4 3.34 12.81 -6.33
C VAL A 4 2.41 11.84 -7.04
N PHE A 5 2.97 10.84 -7.69
CA PHE A 5 2.34 9.98 -8.70
C PHE A 5 1.58 10.77 -9.77
N HIS A 6 2.13 11.92 -10.19
CA HIS A 6 1.49 12.88 -11.09
C HIS A 6 0.11 13.37 -10.62
N ARG A 7 -0.14 13.35 -9.29
CA ARG A 7 -1.38 13.83 -8.68
C ARG A 7 -1.11 14.98 -7.73
N ARG A 8 -2.05 15.92 -7.70
CA ARG A 8 -2.05 17.04 -6.76
C ARG A 8 -2.74 16.64 -5.47
N PRO A 9 -2.14 16.97 -4.32
CA PRO A 9 -2.72 16.59 -3.06
C PRO A 9 -3.85 17.52 -2.61
N VAL A 10 -4.71 16.96 -1.76
CA VAL A 10 -5.69 17.73 -0.99
C VAL A 10 -4.99 18.27 0.25
N ILE A 11 -4.85 19.58 0.34
CA ILE A 11 -4.19 20.25 1.48
C ILE A 11 -5.16 20.37 2.64
N ASN A 12 -4.72 19.98 3.83
CA ASN A 12 -5.46 20.20 5.07
C ASN A 12 -5.25 21.65 5.53
N LEU A 13 -6.13 22.54 5.09
CA LEU A 13 -6.08 23.96 5.48
C LEU A 13 -6.50 24.19 6.94
N VAL A 14 -7.25 23.27 7.54
CA VAL A 14 -7.72 23.37 8.94
C VAL A 14 -6.54 23.20 9.91
N SER A 15 -5.54 22.40 9.56
CA SER A 15 -4.29 22.24 10.31
C SER A 15 -3.18 23.23 9.91
N GLY A 16 -3.53 24.32 9.22
CA GLY A 16 -2.56 25.34 8.81
C GLY A 16 -1.81 25.05 7.52
N GLY A 17 -2.25 24.05 6.73
CA GLY A 17 -1.72 23.77 5.40
C GLY A 17 -0.37 23.06 5.36
N GLY A 18 0.17 22.65 6.51
CA GLY A 18 1.42 21.89 6.61
C GLY A 18 1.26 20.41 6.24
N GLU A 19 0.04 19.92 6.07
CA GLU A 19 -0.25 18.53 5.69
C GLU A 19 -1.10 18.51 4.43
N GLY A 20 -0.90 17.49 3.60
CA GLY A 20 -1.95 17.08 2.70
C GLY A 20 -1.91 15.59 2.39
N THR A 21 -2.91 15.17 1.64
CA THR A 21 -3.18 13.75 1.41
C THR A 21 -3.49 13.49 -0.06
N LEU A 22 -2.99 12.36 -0.54
CA LEU A 22 -3.34 11.74 -1.80
C LEU A 22 -4.01 10.40 -1.52
N HIS A 23 -5.16 10.20 -2.13
CA HIS A 23 -5.84 8.91 -2.13
C HIS A 23 -5.76 8.28 -3.52
N PHE A 24 -5.50 6.98 -3.53
CA PHE A 24 -5.37 6.16 -4.72
C PHE A 24 -6.53 5.17 -4.72
N PRO A 25 -7.66 5.51 -5.37
CA PRO A 25 -8.76 4.59 -5.50
C PRO A 25 -8.32 3.37 -6.31
N TRP A 26 -8.90 2.23 -5.99
CA TRP A 26 -8.72 1.01 -6.75
C TRP A 26 -9.07 1.25 -8.22
N PRO A 27 -8.25 0.76 -9.16
CA PRO A 27 -8.63 0.78 -10.55
C PRO A 27 -9.94 0.01 -10.73
N ALA A 28 -10.74 0.41 -11.72
CA ALA A 28 -11.94 -0.33 -12.07
C ALA A 28 -11.60 -1.80 -12.35
N VAL A 29 -12.49 -2.70 -11.94
CA VAL A 29 -12.31 -4.16 -12.07
C VAL A 29 -11.91 -4.50 -13.51
N THR A 30 -10.72 -5.06 -13.67
CA THR A 30 -10.25 -5.60 -14.94
C THR A 30 -10.88 -6.98 -15.17
N SER A 31 -10.96 -7.43 -16.43
CA SER A 31 -11.56 -8.73 -16.76
C SER A 31 -10.76 -9.94 -16.28
N ALA A 32 -9.59 -9.73 -15.67
CA ALA A 32 -8.73 -10.79 -15.16
C ALA A 32 -8.06 -10.35 -13.86
N ASP A 33 -7.92 -11.31 -12.95
CA ASP A 33 -7.17 -11.14 -11.71
C ASP A 33 -5.67 -11.03 -11.99
N GLU A 34 -4.99 -10.17 -11.23
CA GLU A 34 -3.53 -10.10 -11.28
C GLU A 34 -2.92 -11.34 -10.63
N PRO A 35 -2.00 -12.05 -11.30
CA PRO A 35 -1.34 -13.21 -10.70
C PRO A 35 -0.36 -12.75 -9.61
N ALA A 36 -0.78 -12.88 -8.35
CA ALA A 36 0.05 -12.58 -7.19
C ALA A 36 1.08 -13.70 -6.93
N PRO A 37 2.36 -13.38 -6.67
CA PRO A 37 3.36 -14.38 -6.30
C PRO A 37 3.02 -15.10 -4.99
N PRO A 38 3.55 -16.32 -4.76
CA PRO A 38 3.38 -17.03 -3.49
C PRO A 38 3.88 -16.21 -2.30
N VAL A 39 3.23 -16.33 -1.13
CA VAL A 39 3.56 -15.60 0.11
C VAL A 39 5.07 -15.49 0.38
N PRO A 40 5.86 -16.58 0.40
CA PRO A 40 7.29 -16.48 0.70
C PRO A 40 8.06 -15.65 -0.33
N VAL A 41 7.71 -15.77 -1.61
CA VAL A 41 8.34 -15.05 -2.72
C VAL A 41 7.98 -13.57 -2.66
N GLN A 42 6.70 -13.27 -2.43
CA GLN A 42 6.20 -11.90 -2.37
C GLN A 42 6.83 -11.13 -1.21
N LEU A 43 6.81 -11.70 0.00
CA LEU A 43 7.35 -11.06 1.19
C LEU A 43 8.86 -10.88 1.09
N MET A 44 9.60 -11.89 0.62
CA MET A 44 11.04 -11.77 0.42
C MET A 44 11.37 -10.64 -0.56
N ARG A 45 10.68 -10.59 -1.71
CA ARG A 45 10.90 -9.56 -2.73
C ARG A 45 10.63 -8.15 -2.20
N VAL A 46 9.52 -7.96 -1.47
CA VAL A 46 9.14 -6.66 -0.92
C VAL A 46 10.09 -6.23 0.19
N VAL A 47 10.35 -7.10 1.17
CA VAL A 47 11.23 -6.78 2.30
C VAL A 47 12.65 -6.50 1.81
N SER A 48 13.19 -7.32 0.91
CA SER A 48 14.52 -7.09 0.34
C SER A 48 14.61 -5.77 -0.42
N TRP A 49 13.56 -5.38 -1.15
CA TRP A 49 13.52 -4.08 -1.83
C TRP A 49 13.66 -2.91 -0.86
N PHE A 50 12.83 -2.86 0.18
CA PHE A 50 12.87 -1.77 1.15
C PHE A 50 14.13 -1.77 2.01
N GLN A 51 14.67 -2.95 2.34
CA GLN A 51 15.97 -3.08 3.00
C GLN A 51 17.11 -2.54 2.13
N ALA A 52 17.13 -2.85 0.83
CA ALA A 52 18.14 -2.33 -0.10
C ALA A 52 18.08 -0.80 -0.23
N HIS A 53 16.91 -0.20 -0.04
CA HIS A 53 16.71 1.24 -0.02
C HIS A 53 16.83 1.86 1.37
N GLN A 54 17.22 1.06 2.38
CA GLN A 54 17.42 1.46 3.77
C GLN A 54 16.18 2.08 4.42
N VAL A 55 14.98 1.57 4.09
CA VAL A 55 13.72 2.07 4.64
C VAL A 55 13.06 1.05 5.54
N THR A 56 12.54 1.54 6.66
CA THR A 56 11.79 0.72 7.61
C THR A 56 10.35 0.55 7.12
N LEU A 57 9.99 -0.69 6.81
CA LEU A 57 8.64 -1.09 6.45
C LEU A 57 7.92 -1.63 7.69
N ALA A 58 6.77 -1.04 8.04
CA ALA A 58 5.83 -1.66 8.97
C ALA A 58 4.87 -2.52 8.15
N LEU A 59 4.76 -3.81 8.46
CA LEU A 59 3.95 -4.78 7.73
C LEU A 59 3.04 -5.55 8.70
N THR A 60 1.76 -5.63 8.38
CA THR A 60 0.75 -6.34 9.19
C THR A 60 -0.07 -7.26 8.30
N ALA A 61 -0.20 -8.54 8.67
CA ALA A 61 -1.09 -9.46 7.99
C ALA A 61 -2.55 -9.13 8.32
N VAL A 62 -3.40 -9.08 7.30
CA VAL A 62 -4.84 -8.90 7.48
C VAL A 62 -5.46 -10.26 7.80
N ASN A 63 -6.16 -10.35 8.93
CA ASN A 63 -6.86 -11.57 9.30
C ASN A 63 -8.03 -11.81 8.35
N GLU A 64 -8.20 -13.05 7.94
CA GLU A 64 -9.38 -13.46 7.18
C GLU A 64 -10.58 -13.42 8.10
N GLU A 65 -11.63 -12.70 7.69
CA GLU A 65 -12.87 -12.71 8.45
C GLU A 65 -13.46 -14.13 8.42
N PRO A 66 -13.79 -14.70 9.60
CA PRO A 66 -14.46 -15.99 9.63
C PRO A 66 -15.81 -15.86 8.92
N GLY A 67 -16.12 -16.81 8.02
CA GLY A 67 -17.37 -16.83 7.29
C GLY A 67 -18.57 -16.65 8.21
N MET A 68 -19.49 -15.74 7.85
CA MET A 68 -20.63 -15.39 8.69
C MET A 68 -21.55 -16.63 8.87
N PRO A 69 -21.95 -16.98 10.11
CA PRO A 69 -22.93 -18.03 10.33
C PRO A 69 -24.30 -17.58 9.81
N GLY A 70 -24.85 -18.28 8.81
CA GLY A 70 -26.19 -17.99 8.28
C GLY A 70 -26.32 -18.02 6.76
N ASP A 71 -25.24 -18.23 6.02
CA ASP A 71 -25.29 -18.42 4.56
C ASP A 71 -25.82 -19.83 4.22
N ASP A 72 -26.64 -19.94 3.17
CA ASP A 72 -27.61 -21.02 2.87
C ASP A 72 -26.97 -22.39 2.50
N GLY A 73 -25.99 -22.87 3.27
CA GLY A 73 -25.24 -24.09 2.98
C GLY A 73 -24.20 -23.95 1.88
N THR A 74 -23.98 -22.73 1.36
CA THR A 74 -22.88 -22.44 0.43
C THR A 74 -21.63 -22.10 1.25
N PRO A 75 -20.51 -22.83 1.10
CA PRO A 75 -19.25 -22.44 1.74
C PRO A 75 -18.84 -21.05 1.26
N PRO A 76 -18.31 -20.18 2.14
CA PRO A 76 -17.74 -18.92 1.69
C PRO A 76 -16.65 -19.19 0.63
N PRO A 77 -16.48 -18.29 -0.35
CA PRO A 77 -15.41 -18.44 -1.34
C PRO A 77 -14.07 -18.60 -0.62
N VAL A 78 -13.34 -19.66 -0.98
CA VAL A 78 -12.04 -19.94 -0.38
C VAL A 78 -11.07 -18.85 -0.82
N GLN A 79 -10.65 -18.01 0.12
CA GLN A 79 -9.62 -17.01 -0.13
C GLN A 79 -8.28 -17.71 -0.35
N ASP A 80 -7.82 -17.76 -1.60
CA ASP A 80 -6.55 -18.37 -2.00
C ASP A 80 -5.37 -17.38 -2.03
N TRP A 81 -5.61 -16.17 -1.52
CA TRP A 81 -4.63 -15.12 -1.35
C TRP A 81 -4.57 -14.64 0.11
N GLN A 82 -3.48 -13.97 0.47
CA GLN A 82 -3.26 -13.32 1.75
C GLN A 82 -2.96 -11.84 1.50
N GLU A 83 -3.63 -10.97 2.25
CA GLU A 83 -3.35 -9.53 2.24
C GLU A 83 -2.47 -9.14 3.43
N TYR A 84 -1.61 -8.16 3.18
CA TYR A 84 -0.85 -7.44 4.18
C TYR A 84 -1.02 -5.94 3.97
N THR A 85 -1.25 -5.18 5.03
CA THR A 85 -1.15 -3.73 4.99
C THR A 85 0.29 -3.32 5.29
N PHE A 86 0.77 -2.28 4.61
CA PHE A 86 2.07 -1.69 4.92
C PHE A 86 1.99 -0.19 5.15
N THR A 87 2.93 0.29 5.97
CA THR A 87 3.21 1.71 6.16
C THR A 87 4.70 1.96 6.05
N LEU A 88 5.05 3.05 5.36
CA LEU A 88 6.41 3.47 5.08
C LEU A 88 6.55 4.96 5.37
N LYS A 89 7.59 5.37 6.10
CA LYS A 89 7.91 6.79 6.32
C LYS A 89 9.30 7.11 5.80
N ASP A 90 9.41 8.12 4.93
CA ASP A 90 10.67 8.52 4.30
C ASP A 90 10.63 10.01 3.88
N ASP A 91 11.78 10.64 3.62
CA ASP A 91 11.88 12.01 3.11
C ASP A 91 12.07 12.07 1.59
N ARG A 92 12.33 10.93 0.95
CA ARG A 92 12.33 10.77 -0.51
C ARG A 92 10.91 10.67 -1.05
N LEU A 93 10.76 11.03 -2.32
CA LEU A 93 9.50 10.93 -3.04
C LEU A 93 8.98 9.49 -3.04
N PRO A 94 7.69 9.24 -2.73
CA PRO A 94 7.11 7.90 -2.70
C PRO A 94 7.29 7.10 -4.00
N GLU A 95 7.31 7.77 -5.16
CA GLU A 95 7.57 7.15 -6.46
C GLU A 95 8.92 6.43 -6.52
N SER A 96 9.94 6.96 -5.83
CA SER A 96 11.27 6.33 -5.76
C SER A 96 11.29 5.05 -4.93
N LEU A 97 10.22 4.81 -4.17
CA LEU A 97 10.05 3.69 -3.24
C LEU A 97 8.79 2.87 -3.55
N ALA A 98 8.24 2.98 -4.77
CA ALA A 98 6.97 2.35 -5.18
C ALA A 98 6.96 0.80 -5.15
N GLY A 99 8.10 0.18 -4.81
CA GLY A 99 8.26 -1.25 -4.65
C GLY A 99 9.11 -1.88 -5.76
N PRO A 100 9.25 -3.21 -5.75
CA PRO A 100 9.91 -3.98 -6.81
C PRO A 100 9.41 -3.63 -8.21
N ALA A 101 10.28 -3.73 -9.20
CA ALA A 101 10.05 -3.24 -10.58
C ALA A 101 8.80 -3.82 -11.29
N ASP A 102 8.32 -5.01 -10.92
CA ASP A 102 7.12 -5.60 -11.53
C ASP A 102 5.81 -5.20 -10.83
N GLY A 103 5.88 -4.56 -9.64
CA GLY A 103 4.72 -4.03 -8.90
C GLY A 103 3.61 -5.02 -8.54
N ARG A 104 3.78 -6.31 -8.85
CA ARG A 104 2.68 -7.28 -8.82
C ARG A 104 2.17 -7.52 -7.41
N GLY A 105 0.86 -7.41 -7.22
CA GLY A 105 0.24 -7.55 -5.91
C GLY A 105 0.67 -6.46 -4.92
N ILE A 106 1.06 -5.27 -5.38
CA ILE A 106 1.36 -4.12 -4.51
C ILE A 106 0.47 -2.96 -4.94
N ARG A 107 -0.21 -2.34 -3.98
CA ARG A 107 -1.12 -1.22 -4.23
C ARG A 107 -0.94 -0.14 -3.18
N ILE A 108 -0.51 1.04 -3.60
CA ILE A 108 -0.52 2.22 -2.75
C ILE A 108 -1.96 2.70 -2.66
N SER A 109 -2.46 2.94 -1.45
CA SER A 109 -3.82 3.43 -1.21
C SER A 109 -3.84 4.87 -0.75
N LYS A 110 -2.79 5.31 -0.04
CA LYS A 110 -2.70 6.66 0.50
C LYS A 110 -1.27 7.14 0.63
N VAL A 111 -1.06 8.42 0.39
CA VAL A 111 0.17 9.13 0.74
C VAL A 111 -0.21 10.37 1.53
N VAL A 112 0.37 10.51 2.72
CA VAL A 112 0.34 11.75 3.50
C VAL A 112 1.71 12.40 3.36
N PHE A 113 1.74 13.70 3.13
CA PHE A 113 2.98 14.47 3.20
C PHE A 113 2.82 15.56 4.25
N THR A 114 3.91 15.78 4.96
CA THR A 114 3.98 16.71 6.08
C THR A 114 5.17 17.62 5.88
N LEU A 115 4.91 18.92 5.80
CA LEU A 115 5.91 19.96 5.81
C LEU A 115 6.24 20.29 7.27
N SER A 116 7.46 19.96 7.67
CA SER A 116 8.00 20.33 8.98
C SER A 116 8.43 21.80 8.98
N GLY A 117 8.49 22.42 10.17
CA GLY A 117 8.81 23.85 10.32
C GLY A 117 10.21 24.25 9.84
N ASP A 118 11.11 23.28 9.64
CA ASP A 118 12.43 23.42 9.01
C ASP A 118 12.37 23.35 7.47
N SER A 119 11.17 23.42 6.87
CA SER A 119 10.92 23.19 5.45
C SER A 119 11.29 21.80 4.95
N ARG A 120 11.52 20.84 5.85
CA ARG A 120 11.74 19.45 5.48
C ARG A 120 10.41 18.77 5.21
N LEU A 121 10.36 18.04 4.12
CA LEU A 121 9.18 17.32 3.70
C LEU A 121 9.35 15.83 4.00
N THR A 122 8.36 15.25 4.66
CA THR A 122 8.31 13.80 4.93
C THR A 122 7.05 13.21 4.35
N TYR A 123 7.13 11.97 3.91
CA TYR A 123 6.04 11.21 3.33
C TYR A 123 5.74 9.99 4.17
N GLU A 124 4.45 9.73 4.39
CA GLU A 124 3.93 8.49 4.91
C GLU A 124 3.11 7.82 3.80
N THR A 125 3.59 6.67 3.33
CA THR A 125 2.94 5.88 2.28
C THR A 125 2.28 4.66 2.91
N GLU A 126 1.00 4.49 2.61
CA GLU A 126 0.19 3.37 3.05
C GLU A 126 -0.26 2.56 1.83
N GLY A 127 -0.36 1.25 2.00
CA GLY A 127 -0.81 0.37 0.93
C GLY A 127 -1.03 -1.06 1.34
N HIS A 128 -1.24 -1.89 0.32
CA HIS A 128 -1.62 -3.29 0.42
C HIS A 128 -0.66 -4.15 -0.39
N ILE A 129 -0.32 -5.32 0.13
CA ILE A 129 0.45 -6.37 -0.52
C ILE A 129 -0.42 -7.62 -0.57
N TYR A 130 -0.64 -8.14 -1.77
CA TYR A 130 -1.35 -9.38 -2.03
C TYR A 130 -0.37 -10.47 -2.44
N ALA A 131 -0.57 -11.66 -1.90
CA ALA A 131 0.22 -12.83 -2.21
C ALA A 131 -0.66 -14.07 -2.33
N GLY A 132 -0.33 -14.99 -3.23
CA GLY A 132 -0.99 -16.29 -3.31
C GLY A 132 -0.59 -17.18 -2.13
N LYS A 133 -1.54 -17.93 -1.58
CA LYS A 133 -1.28 -18.96 -0.55
C LYS A 133 -0.70 -20.25 -1.14
N LYS A 134 -0.74 -20.40 -2.46
CA LYS A 134 -0.29 -21.58 -3.21
C LYS A 134 1.11 -21.37 -3.78
#